data_AF-A0A8J3SGE5-F1
#
_entry.id   AF-A0A8J3SGE5-F1
#
_cell.length_a   1.000
_cell.length_b   1.000
_cell.length_c   1.000
_cell.angle_alpha   90.00
_cell.angle_beta   90.00
_cell.angle_gamma   90.00
#
_symmetry.space_group_name_H-M   'P 1'
#
loop_
_entity.id
_entity.type
_entity.pdbx_description
1 polymer ?
#
loop_
_entity_poly.entity_id
_entity_poly.type
_entity_poly.pdbx_seq_one_letter_code
_entity_poly.pdbx_strand_id
1 'polypeptide(L)'
;MAVRLTPTERDRLLLFTAAELARARRARGLRLNVPEATALVADVVCEAARDGARLAEAIAAGRAVLGPDDVLPGVADIVTEVMVEAVFDDGTRLAVVTDPIGGGSLGAGAPGAVIEPAPRTAAHEGATTRAGTALHPDGAEPAGRGAVPHDGDAGEESASGDMGEVMGEVMGEVMGEVEVFNTATVPISVTSHFHFFEVNPRLRFDRAAAYGRRLAIPAGSTVRFDPGESRTVRLAPIGGARVAVGFAGLVDGPLDAPGAFERAMEKARACGYLGSDA
;
A
#
# COMPACT_ATOMS: atom_id res chain seq x y z
N MET A 1 21.32 25.83 37.35
CA MET A 1 20.62 24.53 37.33
C MET A 1 20.79 23.91 35.96
N ALA A 2 21.17 22.63 35.87
CA ALA A 2 21.17 21.92 34.59
C ALA A 2 19.72 21.55 34.24
N VAL A 3 19.25 21.98 33.07
CA VAL A 3 17.96 21.54 32.53
C VAL A 3 18.07 20.06 32.19
N ARG A 4 17.21 19.22 32.78
CA ARG A 4 17.20 17.77 32.53
C ARG A 4 16.29 17.46 31.35
N LEU A 5 16.84 17.56 30.15
CA LEU A 5 16.14 17.22 28.92
C LEU A 5 16.09 15.71 28.71
N THR A 6 14.89 15.19 28.51
CA THR A 6 14.61 13.86 27.95
C THR A 6 15.11 13.75 26.50
N PRO A 7 15.31 12.53 25.96
CA PRO A 7 15.67 12.36 24.55
C PRO A 7 14.70 13.06 23.59
N THR A 8 13.39 12.91 23.80
CA THR A 8 12.35 13.54 22.97
C THR A 8 12.41 15.07 23.00
N GLU A 9 12.70 15.67 24.15
CA GLU A 9 12.87 17.12 24.26
C GLU A 9 14.14 17.60 23.53
N ARG A 10 15.21 16.80 23.50
CA ARG A 10 16.40 17.11 22.70
C ARG A 10 16.11 17.03 21.21
N ASP A 11 15.37 16.02 20.78
CA ASP A 11 14.96 15.87 19.37
C ASP A 11 14.07 17.03 18.94
N ARG A 12 13.16 17.50 19.81
CA ARG A 12 12.35 18.71 19.54
C ARG A 12 13.20 19.96 19.42
N LEU A 13 14.26 20.12 20.22
CA LEU A 13 15.20 21.23 20.06
C LEU A 13 16.00 21.14 18.76
N LEU A 14 16.37 19.94 18.31
CA LEU A 14 17.01 19.74 17.00
C LEU A 14 16.06 20.12 15.87
N LEU A 15 14.78 19.71 15.95
CA LEU A 15 13.74 20.10 15.01
C LEU A 15 13.59 21.63 14.93
N PHE A 16 13.45 22.28 16.09
CA PHE A 16 13.40 23.75 16.19
C PHE A 16 14.61 24.41 15.54
N THR A 17 15.82 23.90 15.81
CA THR A 17 17.06 24.45 15.24
C THR A 17 17.08 24.32 13.71
N ALA A 18 16.60 23.20 13.16
CA ALA A 18 16.47 23.02 11.72
C ALA A 18 15.43 23.97 11.10
N ALA A 19 14.30 24.19 11.79
CA ALA A 19 13.27 25.13 11.37
C ALA A 19 13.78 26.59 11.39
N GLU A 20 14.52 26.99 12.43
CA GLU A 20 15.14 28.32 12.50
C GLU A 20 16.14 28.54 11.36
N LEU A 21 16.95 27.52 11.03
CA LEU A 21 17.82 27.58 9.86
C LEU A 21 17.03 27.75 8.56
N ALA A 22 15.90 27.05 8.42
CA ALA A 22 14.99 27.19 7.28
C ALA A 22 14.39 28.59 7.21
N ARG A 23 13.87 29.14 8.32
CA ARG A 23 13.35 30.52 8.41
C ARG A 23 14.41 31.54 8.00
N ALA A 24 15.63 31.40 8.52
CA ALA A 24 16.75 32.29 8.20
C ALA A 24 17.15 32.24 6.72
N ARG A 25 17.07 31.06 6.08
CA ARG A 25 17.31 30.90 4.64
C ARG A 25 16.18 31.52 3.81
N ARG A 26 14.93 31.24 4.14
CA ARG A 26 13.75 31.82 3.48
C ARG A 26 13.73 33.34 3.57
N ALA A 27 14.07 33.91 4.74
CA ALA A 27 14.17 35.35 4.94
C ALA A 27 15.22 36.04 4.05
N ARG A 28 16.22 35.28 3.57
CA ARG A 28 17.20 35.74 2.56
C ARG A 28 16.74 35.51 1.11
N GLY A 29 15.50 35.07 0.90
CA GLY A 29 14.91 34.79 -0.41
C GLY A 29 15.28 33.44 -1.00
N LEU A 30 15.82 32.50 -0.20
CA LEU A 30 16.12 31.15 -0.69
C LEU A 30 14.86 30.29 -0.69
N ARG A 31 14.66 29.54 -1.77
CA ARG A 31 13.66 28.47 -1.86
C ARG A 31 14.12 27.27 -1.05
N LEU A 32 13.23 26.72 -0.23
CA LEU A 32 13.54 25.65 0.72
C LEU A 32 13.65 24.28 0.03
N ASN A 33 14.56 23.44 0.52
CA ASN A 33 14.63 22.02 0.15
C ASN A 33 13.74 21.15 1.05
N VAL A 34 13.73 19.83 0.82
CA VAL A 34 12.90 18.85 1.55
C VAL A 34 13.11 18.92 3.08
N PRO A 35 14.33 18.76 3.64
CA PRO A 35 14.53 18.87 5.09
C PRO A 35 14.09 20.21 5.69
N GLU A 36 14.32 21.32 4.98
CA GLU A 36 13.97 22.66 5.45
C GLU A 36 12.45 22.87 5.49
N ALA A 37 11.75 22.46 4.42
CA ALA A 37 10.30 22.56 4.36
C ALA A 37 9.64 21.68 5.44
N THR A 38 10.09 20.42 5.57
CA THR A 38 9.58 19.50 6.59
C THR A 38 9.80 20.02 8.00
N ALA A 39 11.00 20.53 8.32
CA ALA A 39 11.30 21.07 9.64
C ALA A 39 10.43 22.30 9.96
N LEU A 40 10.28 23.22 9.00
CA LEU A 40 9.49 24.43 9.21
C LEU A 40 8.00 24.12 9.43
N VAL A 41 7.42 23.20 8.65
CA VAL A 41 6.02 22.77 8.82
C VAL A 41 5.82 22.13 10.19
N ALA A 42 6.69 21.17 10.56
CA ALA A 42 6.59 20.47 11.83
C ALA A 42 6.77 21.40 13.04
N ASP A 43 7.67 22.38 12.94
CA ASP A 43 7.91 23.37 13.99
C ASP A 43 6.72 24.33 14.16
N VAL A 44 6.10 24.80 13.08
CA VAL A 44 4.87 25.62 13.17
C VAL A 44 3.75 24.87 13.87
N VAL A 45 3.59 23.56 13.62
CA VAL A 45 2.61 22.73 14.34
C VAL A 45 2.95 22.63 15.83
N CYS A 46 4.22 22.45 16.18
CA CYS A 46 4.68 22.39 17.58
C CYS A 46 4.44 23.71 18.31
N GLU A 47 4.76 24.84 17.69
CA GLU A 47 4.59 26.16 18.29
C GLU A 47 3.10 26.52 18.41
N ALA A 48 2.27 26.21 17.40
CA ALA A 48 0.83 26.39 17.51
C ALA A 48 0.22 25.56 18.65
N ALA A 49 0.66 24.31 18.82
CA ALA A 49 0.25 23.48 19.96
C ALA A 49 0.71 24.10 21.29
N ARG A 50 1.93 24.65 21.33
CA ARG A 50 2.49 25.30 22.52
C ARG A 50 1.73 26.57 22.91
N ASP A 51 1.19 27.29 21.92
CA ASP A 51 0.33 28.46 22.07
C ASP A 51 -1.13 28.12 22.46
N GLY A 52 -1.45 26.83 22.62
CA GLY A 52 -2.77 26.37 23.05
C GLY A 52 -3.78 26.17 21.91
N ALA A 53 -3.34 26.16 20.65
CA ALA A 53 -4.21 25.86 19.52
C ALA A 53 -4.71 24.41 19.59
N ARG A 54 -5.92 24.16 19.08
CA ARG A 54 -6.41 22.78 18.93
C ARG A 54 -5.66 22.06 17.82
N LEU A 55 -5.65 20.71 17.87
CA LEU A 55 -4.99 19.88 16.85
C LEU A 55 -5.33 20.29 15.40
N ALA A 56 -6.61 20.52 15.11
CA ALA A 56 -7.05 20.94 13.78
C ALA A 56 -6.51 22.31 13.36
N GLU A 57 -6.39 23.25 14.31
CA GLU A 57 -5.86 24.60 14.07
C GLU A 57 -4.34 24.54 13.86
N ALA A 58 -3.62 23.72 14.63
CA ALA A 58 -2.19 23.50 14.45
C ALA A 58 -1.88 22.85 13.09
N ILE A 59 -2.66 21.85 12.67
CA ILE A 59 -2.54 21.26 11.32
C ILE A 59 -2.79 22.30 10.23
N ALA A 60 -3.84 23.14 10.38
CA ALA A 60 -4.13 24.20 9.44
C ALA A 60 -3.00 25.25 9.36
N ALA A 61 -2.40 25.62 10.49
CA ALA A 61 -1.23 26.49 10.54
C ALA A 61 -0.03 25.87 9.81
N GLY A 62 0.21 24.57 10.01
CA GLY A 62 1.23 23.81 9.29
C GLY A 62 1.04 23.83 7.77
N ARG A 63 -0.20 23.71 7.28
CA ARG A 63 -0.50 23.80 5.82
C ARG A 63 -0.37 25.22 5.26
N ALA A 64 -0.54 26.25 6.10
CA ALA A 64 -0.55 27.63 5.64
C ALA A 64 0.85 28.29 5.60
N VAL A 65 1.88 27.64 6.17
CA VAL A 65 3.21 28.25 6.36
C VAL A 65 4.02 28.39 5.06
N LEU A 66 3.83 27.48 4.12
CA LEU A 66 4.58 27.39 2.87
C LEU A 66 3.65 27.21 1.68
N GLY A 67 3.97 27.88 0.57
CA GLY A 67 3.40 27.61 -0.74
C GLY A 67 4.44 27.08 -1.74
N PRO A 68 4.02 26.75 -2.97
CA PRO A 68 4.91 26.23 -4.02
C PRO A 68 6.09 27.15 -4.36
N ASP A 69 5.91 28.46 -4.22
CA ASP A 69 6.94 29.47 -4.50
C ASP A 69 8.03 29.54 -3.41
N ASP A 70 7.74 29.04 -2.21
CA ASP A 70 8.68 29.05 -1.08
C ASP A 70 9.68 27.89 -1.13
N VAL A 71 9.44 26.87 -1.95
CA VAL A 71 10.22 25.61 -1.98
C VAL A 71 10.83 25.37 -3.35
N LEU A 72 11.91 24.59 -3.44
CA LEU A 72 12.53 24.22 -4.72
C LEU A 72 11.57 23.37 -5.59
N PRO A 73 11.76 23.33 -6.93
CA PRO A 73 10.98 22.45 -7.80
C PRO A 73 11.07 20.98 -7.35
N GLY A 74 9.95 20.26 -7.38
CA GLY A 74 9.86 18.86 -6.93
C GLY A 74 9.70 18.65 -5.43
N VAL A 75 9.93 19.68 -4.59
CA VAL A 75 9.77 19.54 -3.13
C VAL A 75 8.32 19.30 -2.74
N ALA A 76 7.36 19.98 -3.39
CA ALA A 76 5.93 19.75 -3.16
C ALA A 76 5.48 18.34 -3.57
N ASP A 77 6.13 17.73 -4.56
CA ASP A 77 5.85 16.35 -4.97
C ASP A 77 6.45 15.32 -4.00
N ILE A 78 7.53 15.66 -3.30
CA ILE A 78 8.19 14.78 -2.31
C ILE A 78 7.53 14.89 -0.94
N VAL A 79 7.28 16.10 -0.46
CA VAL A 79 6.76 16.37 0.89
C VAL A 79 5.22 16.33 0.84
N THR A 80 4.68 15.13 0.68
CA THR A 80 3.23 14.89 0.60
C THR A 80 2.56 14.80 1.97
N GLU A 81 3.33 14.49 3.00
CA GLU A 81 2.87 14.41 4.38
C GLU A 81 3.99 14.78 5.35
N VAL A 82 3.67 15.55 6.39
CA VAL A 82 4.54 15.79 7.54
C VAL A 82 3.83 15.35 8.80
N MET A 83 4.47 14.42 9.53
CA MET A 83 3.99 13.90 10.80
C MET A 83 4.85 14.42 11.94
N VAL A 84 4.23 14.97 12.99
CA VAL A 84 4.94 15.44 14.18
C VAL A 84 4.13 15.20 15.45
N GLU A 85 4.79 14.71 16.49
CA GLU A 85 4.20 14.65 17.82
C GLU A 85 4.37 16.00 18.52
N ALA A 86 3.25 16.68 18.77
CA ALA A 86 3.19 17.96 19.46
C ALA A 86 2.53 17.80 20.83
N VAL A 87 2.95 18.60 21.82
CA VAL A 87 2.37 18.61 23.16
C VAL A 87 1.33 19.72 23.22
N PHE A 88 0.06 19.31 23.30
CA PHE A 88 -1.09 20.18 23.49
C PHE A 88 -1.45 20.26 24.99
N ASP A 89 -2.39 21.14 25.33
CA ASP A 89 -2.89 21.29 26.72
C ASP A 89 -3.49 20.00 27.30
N ASP A 90 -3.95 19.09 26.43
CA ASP A 90 -4.49 17.78 26.81
C ASP A 90 -3.52 16.62 26.58
N GLY A 91 -2.24 16.92 26.35
CA GLY A 91 -1.16 15.96 26.22
C GLY A 91 -0.59 15.85 24.81
N THR A 92 0.27 14.84 24.62
CA THR A 92 0.93 14.60 23.33
C THR A 92 -0.03 14.00 22.31
N ARG A 93 -0.06 14.56 21.11
CA ARG A 93 -0.84 14.06 19.97
C ARG A 93 0.01 14.02 18.71
N LEU A 94 -0.25 13.03 17.86
CA LEU A 94 0.29 13.00 16.50
C LEU A 94 -0.51 13.96 15.62
N ALA A 95 0.16 14.96 15.07
CA ALA A 95 -0.37 15.83 14.04
C ALA A 95 0.11 15.37 12.66
N VAL A 96 -0.84 15.17 11.74
CA VAL A 96 -0.57 14.73 10.37
C VAL A 96 -0.98 15.83 9.41
N VAL A 97 0.00 16.48 8.81
CA VAL A 97 -0.19 17.55 7.84
C VAL A 97 -0.07 16.96 6.43
N THR A 98 -1.19 16.51 5.88
CA THR A 98 -1.27 16.04 4.48
C THR A 98 -1.26 17.23 3.51
N ASP A 99 -0.59 17.09 2.37
CA ASP A 99 -0.36 18.14 1.37
C ASP A 99 0.06 19.50 1.99
N PRO A 100 1.19 19.53 2.72
CA PRO A 100 1.59 20.67 3.53
C PRO A 100 2.02 21.90 2.72
N ILE A 101 2.41 21.74 1.45
CA ILE A 101 2.89 22.84 0.59
C ILE A 101 1.83 23.21 -0.46
N GLY A 102 0.99 22.26 -0.87
CA GLY A 102 0.09 22.42 -1.99
C GLY A 102 0.81 22.42 -3.34
N GLY A 103 0.05 22.22 -4.42
CA GLY A 103 0.54 22.41 -5.79
C GLY A 103 1.54 21.38 -6.31
N GLY A 104 1.75 20.27 -5.59
CA GLY A 104 2.41 19.08 -6.14
C GLY A 104 1.60 18.54 -7.31
N SER A 105 2.28 18.11 -8.38
CA SER A 105 1.64 17.63 -9.60
C SER A 105 1.72 16.10 -9.75
N LEU A 106 2.63 15.43 -9.04
CA LEU A 106 3.00 14.01 -9.21
C LEU A 106 3.27 13.61 -10.68
N GLY A 107 3.37 14.57 -11.59
CA GLY A 107 3.40 14.35 -13.03
C GLY A 107 4.75 13.88 -13.52
N ALA A 108 4.88 13.70 -14.84
CA ALA A 108 6.08 13.14 -15.49
C ALA A 108 7.40 13.88 -15.19
N GLY A 109 7.33 15.14 -14.71
CA GLY A 109 8.51 15.93 -14.30
C GLY A 109 8.85 15.85 -12.81
N ALA A 110 8.07 15.15 -12.00
CA ALA A 110 8.29 15.01 -10.57
C ALA A 110 9.44 14.03 -10.26
N PRO A 111 10.16 14.22 -9.15
CA PRO A 111 11.15 13.23 -8.69
C PRO A 111 10.53 11.85 -8.52
N GLY A 112 11.06 10.84 -9.22
CA GLY A 112 10.53 9.47 -9.16
C GLY A 112 9.25 9.24 -9.97
N ALA A 113 8.90 10.15 -10.87
CA ALA A 113 7.73 9.99 -11.74
C ALA A 113 7.78 8.68 -12.52
N VAL A 114 6.68 7.94 -12.49
CA VAL A 114 6.47 6.80 -13.37
C VAL A 114 6.18 7.33 -14.76
N ILE A 115 7.06 7.04 -15.70
CA ILE A 115 6.86 7.35 -17.11
C ILE A 115 6.24 6.11 -17.75
N GLU A 116 4.98 6.22 -18.17
CA GLU A 116 4.37 5.15 -18.95
C GLU A 116 5.16 4.97 -20.26
N PRO A 117 5.64 3.76 -20.56
CA PRO A 117 6.32 3.53 -21.83
C PRO A 117 5.33 3.73 -22.98
N ALA A 118 5.80 4.32 -24.07
CA ALA A 118 5.02 4.38 -25.30
C ALA A 118 4.53 2.96 -25.67
N PRO A 119 3.29 2.81 -26.15
CA PRO A 119 2.76 1.49 -26.49
C PRO A 119 3.73 0.79 -27.44
N ARG A 120 4.17 -0.42 -27.08
CA ARG A 120 5.05 -1.21 -27.93
C ARG A 120 4.33 -1.45 -29.25
N THR A 121 4.75 -0.74 -30.30
CA THR A 121 4.34 -1.10 -31.65
C THR A 121 4.90 -2.48 -31.94
N ALA A 122 4.03 -3.46 -32.21
CA ALA A 122 4.41 -4.81 -32.58
C ALA A 122 5.27 -4.78 -33.85
N ALA A 123 6.59 -4.78 -33.68
CA ALA A 123 7.56 -4.89 -34.76
C ALA A 123 8.84 -5.58 -34.27
N HIS A 124 8.69 -6.77 -33.68
CA HIS A 124 9.76 -7.76 -33.67
C HIS A 124 9.17 -9.16 -33.92
N GLU A 125 8.75 -9.38 -35.16
CA GLU A 125 8.71 -10.71 -35.74
C GLU A 125 10.07 -11.03 -36.35
N GLY A 126 10.70 -12.11 -35.90
CA GLY A 126 11.72 -12.82 -36.67
C GLY A 126 13.10 -12.94 -36.03
N ALA A 127 13.27 -13.90 -35.13
CA ALA A 127 14.54 -14.63 -35.00
C ALA A 127 14.30 -16.02 -34.38
N THR A 128 13.86 -16.97 -35.20
CA THR A 128 13.83 -18.39 -34.87
C THR A 128 15.22 -19.03 -34.93
N THR A 129 15.54 -19.77 -33.85
CA THR A 129 16.29 -21.05 -33.77
C THR A 129 17.80 -21.16 -34.04
N ARG A 130 18.54 -21.60 -32.98
CA ARG A 130 19.10 -22.97 -32.73
C ARG A 130 20.62 -23.08 -32.46
N ALA A 131 20.90 -24.09 -31.61
CA ALA A 131 22.18 -24.73 -31.22
C ALA A 131 23.07 -23.89 -30.28
N GLY A 132 23.37 -24.27 -29.04
CA GLY A 132 23.77 -25.57 -28.52
C GLY A 132 25.30 -25.62 -28.47
N THR A 133 25.91 -25.82 -27.29
CA THR A 133 27.08 -26.70 -27.01
C THR A 133 27.72 -26.41 -25.63
N ALA A 134 27.74 -27.46 -24.81
CA ALA A 134 28.72 -27.95 -23.82
C ALA A 134 29.40 -27.03 -22.77
N LEU A 135 29.34 -27.55 -21.52
CA LEU A 135 30.25 -27.30 -20.41
C LEU A 135 31.61 -28.00 -20.60
N HIS A 136 32.72 -27.32 -20.25
CA HIS A 136 33.86 -27.75 -19.39
C HIS A 136 35.12 -26.88 -19.66
N PRO A 137 36.20 -26.93 -18.84
CA PRO A 137 36.34 -26.66 -17.40
C PRO A 137 37.39 -25.57 -17.10
N ASP A 138 37.54 -25.31 -15.80
CA ASP A 138 38.53 -24.54 -15.02
C ASP A 138 39.95 -24.32 -15.60
N GLY A 139 40.51 -23.11 -15.39
CA GLY A 139 41.95 -22.84 -15.47
C GLY A 139 42.39 -21.46 -15.98
N ALA A 140 42.97 -20.68 -15.07
CA ALA A 140 43.90 -19.54 -15.24
C ALA A 140 43.33 -18.10 -15.29
N GLU A 141 43.61 -17.34 -14.21
CA GLU A 141 43.65 -15.88 -14.25
C GLU A 141 44.82 -15.36 -15.10
N PRO A 142 44.69 -14.16 -15.69
CA PRO A 142 45.52 -13.08 -15.17
C PRO A 142 44.82 -11.71 -15.06
N ALA A 143 45.43 -10.90 -14.20
CA ALA A 143 45.11 -9.51 -13.88
C ALA A 143 45.07 -8.54 -15.08
N GLY A 144 44.17 -7.56 -15.01
CA GLY A 144 44.21 -6.39 -15.89
C GLY A 144 43.02 -5.44 -15.70
N ARG A 145 43.28 -4.23 -15.22
CA ARG A 145 42.33 -3.10 -15.16
C ARG A 145 41.77 -2.77 -16.54
N GLY A 146 40.45 -2.63 -16.64
CA GLY A 146 39.78 -2.00 -17.77
C GLY A 146 38.31 -1.75 -17.42
N ALA A 147 37.89 -0.49 -17.47
CA ALA A 147 36.50 -0.09 -17.27
C ALA A 147 35.60 -0.74 -18.33
N VAL A 148 34.50 -1.35 -17.90
CA VAL A 148 33.46 -1.88 -18.78
C VAL A 148 32.24 -0.96 -18.68
N PRO A 149 31.74 -0.40 -19.79
CA PRO A 149 30.45 0.29 -19.81
C PRO A 149 29.34 -0.75 -19.64
N HIS A 150 28.49 -0.58 -18.64
CA HIS A 150 27.29 -1.40 -18.48
C HIS A 150 26.18 -0.86 -19.39
N ASP A 151 26.20 -1.30 -20.64
CA ASP A 151 24.98 -1.48 -21.43
C ASP A 151 24.40 -2.86 -21.09
N GLY A 152 23.08 -2.94 -20.92
CA GLY A 152 22.35 -4.20 -21.08
C GLY A 152 21.58 -4.69 -19.86
N ASP A 153 20.28 -4.42 -19.91
CA ASP A 153 19.20 -5.38 -19.64
C ASP A 153 19.06 -5.87 -18.18
N ALA A 154 18.47 -5.02 -17.34
CA ALA A 154 17.81 -5.46 -16.12
C ALA A 154 16.34 -5.71 -16.46
N GLY A 155 15.97 -6.99 -16.38
CA GLY A 155 14.67 -7.53 -16.74
C GLY A 155 13.50 -6.76 -16.16
N GLU A 156 12.53 -6.60 -17.04
CA GLU A 156 11.18 -6.09 -16.83
C GLU A 156 10.50 -6.76 -15.64
N GLU A 157 10.04 -5.97 -14.67
CA GLU A 157 8.77 -6.23 -14.01
C GLU A 157 8.05 -4.89 -13.80
N SER A 158 7.16 -4.60 -14.74
CA SER A 158 6.28 -3.44 -14.77
C SER A 158 4.97 -3.76 -14.04
N ALA A 159 4.61 -2.96 -13.03
CA ALA A 159 3.22 -2.72 -12.66
C ALA A 159 3.08 -1.41 -11.87
N SER A 160 2.66 -0.35 -12.54
CA SER A 160 2.04 0.82 -11.92
C SER A 160 0.98 1.36 -12.86
N GLY A 161 -0.26 1.39 -12.39
CA GLY A 161 -1.39 2.06 -13.02
C GLY A 161 -2.26 2.66 -11.92
N ASP A 162 -2.69 3.89 -12.19
CA ASP A 162 -3.67 4.74 -11.51
C ASP A 162 -4.73 4.02 -10.64
N MET A 163 -5.02 4.58 -9.46
CA MET A 163 -6.07 4.11 -8.54
C MET A 163 -7.47 4.59 -9.00
N GLY A 164 -7.78 4.38 -10.28
CA GLY A 164 -9.08 4.54 -10.89
C GLY A 164 -9.41 3.26 -11.66
N GLU A 165 -10.32 2.44 -11.12
CA GLU A 165 -10.84 1.21 -11.73
C GLU A 165 -9.88 0.44 -12.65
N VAL A 166 -8.75 0.01 -12.11
CA VAL A 166 -8.02 -1.13 -12.69
C VAL A 166 -8.79 -2.39 -12.31
N MET A 167 -9.92 -2.65 -12.99
CA MET A 167 -10.34 -4.02 -13.24
C MET A 167 -9.28 -4.67 -14.15
N GLY A 168 -8.07 -4.86 -13.62
CA GLY A 168 -7.09 -5.72 -14.24
C GLY A 168 -7.76 -7.08 -14.41
N GLU A 169 -7.84 -7.54 -15.66
CA GLU A 169 -8.27 -8.88 -15.97
C GLU A 169 -7.40 -9.84 -15.15
N VAL A 170 -8.01 -10.39 -14.11
CA VAL A 170 -7.45 -11.56 -13.44
C VAL A 170 -7.46 -12.64 -14.53
N MET A 171 -6.33 -12.88 -15.19
CA MET A 171 -6.12 -14.01 -16.11
C MET A 171 -6.04 -15.34 -15.35
N GLY A 172 -6.91 -15.52 -14.36
CA GLY A 172 -7.30 -16.81 -13.82
C GLY A 172 -8.79 -16.96 -14.08
N GLU A 173 -9.23 -18.12 -14.55
CA GLU A 173 -10.62 -18.39 -14.91
C GLU A 173 -11.57 -17.83 -13.82
N VAL A 174 -12.25 -16.73 -14.12
CA VAL A 174 -13.28 -16.15 -13.25
C VAL A 174 -14.47 -17.09 -13.36
N MET A 175 -14.54 -18.05 -12.46
CA MET A 175 -15.53 -19.11 -12.47
C MET A 175 -16.63 -18.79 -11.47
N GLY A 176 -17.43 -17.77 -11.78
CA GLY A 176 -18.73 -17.54 -11.14
C GLY A 176 -18.83 -16.32 -10.23
N GLU A 177 -20.03 -15.78 -10.21
CA GLU A 177 -20.48 -14.70 -9.33
C GLU A 177 -21.34 -15.27 -8.20
N VAL A 178 -21.18 -14.70 -7.01
CA VAL A 178 -21.96 -15.07 -5.83
C VAL A 178 -22.56 -13.80 -5.22
N GLU A 179 -23.87 -13.77 -5.06
CA GLU A 179 -24.55 -12.73 -4.29
C GLU A 179 -24.37 -13.00 -2.79
N VAL A 180 -23.88 -11.99 -2.07
CA VAL A 180 -23.55 -12.08 -0.65
C VAL A 180 -24.34 -11.05 0.13
N PHE A 181 -25.09 -11.49 1.13
CA PHE A 181 -25.88 -10.64 2.00
C PHE A 181 -25.33 -10.61 3.42
N ASN A 182 -25.07 -9.41 3.96
CA ASN A 182 -24.63 -9.25 5.34
C ASN A 182 -25.81 -9.18 6.32
N THR A 183 -26.01 -10.24 7.10
CA THR A 183 -27.05 -10.29 8.13
C THR A 183 -26.65 -9.68 9.47
N ALA A 184 -25.37 -9.31 9.65
CA ALA A 184 -24.89 -8.74 10.91
C ALA A 184 -25.28 -7.27 11.06
N THR A 185 -25.31 -6.79 12.30
CA THR A 185 -25.50 -5.37 12.63
C THR A 185 -24.21 -4.55 12.49
N VAL A 186 -23.11 -5.19 12.08
CA VAL A 186 -21.78 -4.61 11.93
C VAL A 186 -21.23 -4.90 10.54
N PRO A 187 -20.38 -4.02 10.00
CA PRO A 187 -19.75 -4.26 8.70
C PRO A 187 -18.78 -5.43 8.75
N ILE A 188 -18.67 -6.14 7.63
CA ILE A 188 -17.75 -7.27 7.47
C ILE A 188 -16.87 -6.99 6.25
N SER A 189 -15.56 -7.16 6.42
CA SER A 189 -14.57 -6.96 5.36
C SER A 189 -13.85 -8.28 5.07
N VAL A 190 -13.73 -8.65 3.80
CA VAL A 190 -13.08 -9.88 3.34
C VAL A 190 -11.94 -9.55 2.38
N THR A 191 -10.74 -10.05 2.68
CA THR A 191 -9.53 -9.80 1.90
C THR A 191 -9.43 -10.71 0.66
N SER A 192 -8.62 -10.30 -0.31
CA SER A 192 -8.44 -10.96 -1.62
C SER A 192 -8.07 -12.45 -1.58
N HIS A 193 -7.37 -12.91 -0.54
CA HIS A 193 -6.82 -14.27 -0.45
C HIS A 193 -7.43 -15.12 0.67
N PHE A 194 -8.51 -14.66 1.28
CA PHE A 194 -9.25 -15.46 2.25
C PHE A 194 -10.05 -16.56 1.53
N HIS A 195 -10.05 -17.78 2.07
CA HIS A 195 -10.89 -18.86 1.54
C HIS A 195 -12.37 -18.51 1.72
N PHE A 196 -13.05 -18.17 0.63
CA PHE A 196 -14.34 -17.48 0.68
C PHE A 196 -15.43 -18.31 1.36
N PHE A 197 -15.36 -19.65 1.24
CA PHE A 197 -16.20 -20.58 2.00
C PHE A 197 -16.16 -20.37 3.52
N GLU A 198 -15.04 -19.94 4.09
CA GLU A 198 -14.80 -19.84 5.53
C GLU A 198 -15.05 -18.44 6.11
N VAL A 199 -15.51 -17.48 5.29
CA VAL A 199 -15.75 -16.10 5.76
C VAL A 199 -16.87 -16.07 6.79
N ASN A 200 -16.97 -14.96 7.53
CA ASN A 200 -17.88 -14.77 8.66
C ASN A 200 -19.25 -15.49 8.49
N PRO A 201 -19.70 -16.30 9.48
CA PRO A 201 -20.96 -17.05 9.43
C PRO A 201 -22.21 -16.21 9.13
N ARG A 202 -22.17 -14.90 9.39
CA ARG A 202 -23.29 -13.97 9.17
C ARG A 202 -23.39 -13.44 7.73
N LEU A 203 -22.40 -13.71 6.88
CA LEU A 203 -22.54 -13.51 5.44
C LEU A 203 -23.32 -14.70 4.87
N ARG A 204 -24.50 -14.41 4.31
CA ARG A 204 -25.39 -15.42 3.70
C ARG A 204 -25.16 -15.41 2.19
N PHE A 205 -24.73 -16.55 1.66
CA PHE A 205 -24.48 -16.81 0.24
C PHE A 205 -24.36 -18.31 0.01
N ASP A 206 -24.29 -18.76 -1.25
CA ASP A 206 -24.05 -20.17 -1.57
C ASP A 206 -22.62 -20.59 -1.18
N ARG A 207 -22.49 -21.25 -0.03
CA ARG A 207 -21.19 -21.72 0.48
C ARG A 207 -20.61 -22.81 -0.41
N ALA A 208 -21.43 -23.69 -0.97
CA ALA A 208 -20.95 -24.75 -1.86
C ALA A 208 -20.27 -24.17 -3.09
N ALA A 209 -20.87 -23.14 -3.70
CA ALA A 209 -20.28 -22.41 -4.84
C ALA A 209 -18.99 -21.65 -4.50
N ALA A 210 -18.71 -21.39 -3.23
CA ALA A 210 -17.52 -20.67 -2.75
C ALA A 210 -16.37 -21.58 -2.29
N TYR A 211 -16.58 -22.90 -2.22
CA TYR A 211 -15.56 -23.83 -1.76
C TYR A 211 -14.34 -23.86 -2.67
N GLY A 212 -13.16 -23.74 -2.07
CA GLY A 212 -11.87 -23.71 -2.75
C GLY A 212 -11.63 -22.44 -3.59
N ARG A 213 -12.34 -21.35 -3.29
CA ARG A 213 -12.27 -20.08 -4.02
C ARG A 213 -11.95 -18.90 -3.10
N ARG A 214 -11.51 -17.79 -3.70
CA ARG A 214 -11.19 -16.50 -3.06
C ARG A 214 -11.74 -15.35 -3.90
N LEU A 215 -11.78 -14.14 -3.36
CA LEU A 215 -12.22 -12.97 -4.11
C LEU A 215 -11.32 -12.70 -5.32
N ALA A 216 -11.93 -12.50 -6.49
CA ALA A 216 -11.27 -12.11 -7.73
C ALA A 216 -11.09 -10.58 -7.77
N ILE A 217 -10.27 -10.08 -6.85
CA ILE A 217 -9.88 -8.66 -6.72
C ILE A 217 -8.36 -8.57 -6.65
N PRO A 218 -7.76 -7.38 -6.84
CA PRO A 218 -6.32 -7.21 -6.71
C PRO A 218 -5.78 -7.72 -5.38
N ALA A 219 -4.56 -8.27 -5.42
CA ALA A 219 -3.89 -8.77 -4.22
C ALA A 219 -3.73 -7.63 -3.19
N GLY A 220 -3.93 -7.94 -1.90
CA GLY A 220 -3.92 -6.95 -0.82
C GLY A 220 -5.22 -6.14 -0.67
N SER A 221 -6.12 -6.14 -1.66
CA SER A 221 -7.42 -5.46 -1.55
C SER A 221 -8.45 -6.25 -0.73
N THR A 222 -9.57 -5.59 -0.45
CA THR A 222 -10.65 -6.09 0.41
C THR A 222 -12.01 -5.66 -0.14
N VAL A 223 -13.03 -6.52 -0.01
CA VAL A 223 -14.44 -6.13 -0.20
C VAL A 223 -15.09 -5.93 1.16
N ARG A 224 -15.76 -4.79 1.33
CA ARG A 224 -16.57 -4.47 2.50
C ARG A 224 -18.04 -4.72 2.20
N PHE A 225 -18.74 -5.32 3.15
CA PHE A 225 -20.18 -5.52 3.17
C PHE A 225 -20.76 -4.77 4.38
N ASP A 226 -21.52 -3.72 4.15
CA ASP A 226 -22.19 -2.97 5.22
C ASP A 226 -23.40 -3.75 5.79
N PRO A 227 -23.87 -3.43 7.02
CA PRO A 227 -25.02 -4.10 7.61
C PRO A 227 -26.26 -4.06 6.70
N GLY A 228 -26.82 -5.22 6.37
CA GLY A 228 -28.00 -5.34 5.50
C GLY A 228 -27.73 -5.13 4.01
N GLU A 229 -26.48 -5.03 3.59
CA GLU A 229 -26.10 -4.91 2.17
C GLU A 229 -26.11 -6.29 1.47
N SER A 230 -26.69 -6.35 0.27
CA SER A 230 -26.46 -7.40 -0.73
C SER A 230 -25.45 -6.91 -1.75
N ARG A 231 -24.40 -7.69 -2.01
CA ARG A 231 -23.41 -7.38 -3.05
C ARG A 231 -22.98 -8.64 -3.79
N THR A 232 -22.94 -8.57 -5.11
CA THR A 232 -22.40 -9.62 -5.96
C THR A 232 -20.88 -9.52 -6.02
N VAL A 233 -20.18 -10.62 -5.77
CA VAL A 233 -18.73 -10.71 -5.86
C VAL A 233 -18.31 -11.79 -6.85
N ARG A 234 -17.18 -11.54 -7.53
CA ARG A 234 -16.54 -12.53 -8.40
C ARG A 234 -15.55 -13.35 -7.59
N LEU A 235 -15.53 -14.65 -7.84
CA LEU A 235 -14.64 -15.59 -7.16
C LEU A 235 -13.68 -16.25 -8.17
N ALA A 236 -12.43 -16.41 -7.75
CA ALA A 236 -11.41 -17.14 -8.48
C ALA A 236 -10.99 -18.38 -7.68
N PRO A 237 -10.63 -19.50 -8.34
CA PRO A 237 -10.13 -20.67 -7.65
C PRO A 237 -8.82 -20.35 -6.91
N ILE A 238 -8.66 -20.95 -5.73
CA ILE A 238 -7.36 -21.00 -5.06
C ILE A 238 -6.40 -21.81 -5.97
N GLY A 239 -5.23 -21.24 -6.26
CA GLY A 239 -4.20 -21.86 -7.07
C GLY A 239 -3.20 -22.71 -6.26
N GLY A 240 -2.09 -23.09 -6.89
CA GLY A 240 -1.03 -23.87 -6.25
C GLY A 240 -1.48 -25.28 -5.84
N ALA A 241 -0.99 -25.76 -4.69
CA ALA A 241 -1.33 -27.09 -4.17
C ALA A 241 -2.78 -27.22 -3.64
N ARG A 242 -3.56 -26.13 -3.66
CA ARG A 242 -4.97 -26.09 -3.20
C ARG A 242 -5.15 -26.64 -1.79
N VAL A 243 -4.34 -26.15 -0.86
CA VAL A 243 -4.38 -26.50 0.56
C VAL A 243 -4.80 -25.28 1.36
N ALA A 244 -5.89 -25.40 2.13
CA ALA A 244 -6.44 -24.34 2.97
C ALA A 244 -6.21 -24.68 4.45
N VAL A 245 -5.42 -23.87 5.15
CA VAL A 245 -5.03 -24.09 6.56
C VAL A 245 -5.22 -22.80 7.34
N GLY A 246 -5.76 -22.88 8.55
CA GLY A 246 -6.05 -21.73 9.39
C GLY A 246 -7.47 -21.23 9.17
N PHE A 247 -7.64 -20.04 8.59
CA PHE A 247 -8.94 -19.39 8.35
C PHE A 247 -9.94 -19.57 9.51
N ALA A 248 -11.00 -20.36 9.33
CA ALA A 248 -11.94 -20.72 10.39
C ALA A 248 -11.87 -22.22 10.77
N GLY A 249 -10.88 -22.95 10.26
CA GLY A 249 -10.65 -24.36 10.54
C GLY A 249 -11.69 -25.31 9.95
N LEU A 250 -12.47 -24.86 8.96
CA LEU A 250 -13.50 -25.71 8.36
C LEU A 250 -12.88 -26.79 7.47
N VAL A 251 -11.81 -26.46 6.75
CA VAL A 251 -11.07 -27.41 5.90
C VAL A 251 -9.83 -27.95 6.61
N ASP A 252 -8.88 -27.08 6.96
CA ASP A 252 -7.56 -27.41 7.54
C ASP A 252 -6.84 -28.56 6.81
N GLY A 253 -6.69 -28.43 5.49
CA GLY A 253 -6.03 -29.44 4.67
C GLY A 253 -6.20 -29.22 3.16
N PRO A 254 -5.87 -30.24 2.35
CA PRO A 254 -6.06 -30.19 0.90
C PRO A 254 -7.55 -30.09 0.54
N LEU A 255 -7.90 -29.09 -0.26
CA LEU A 255 -9.28 -28.80 -0.67
C LEU A 255 -9.89 -29.95 -1.49
N ASP A 256 -9.07 -30.61 -2.29
CA ASP A 256 -9.50 -31.65 -3.25
C ASP A 256 -9.31 -33.08 -2.69
N ALA A 257 -9.01 -33.24 -1.39
CA ALA A 257 -8.92 -34.56 -0.79
C ALA A 257 -10.30 -35.27 -0.75
N PRO A 258 -10.37 -36.60 -0.88
CA PRO A 258 -11.64 -37.33 -0.83
C PRO A 258 -12.44 -37.02 0.45
N GLY A 259 -13.70 -36.62 0.26
CA GLY A 259 -14.61 -36.26 1.35
C GLY A 259 -14.32 -34.91 2.04
N ALA A 260 -13.35 -34.12 1.56
CA ALA A 260 -12.99 -32.85 2.20
C ALA A 260 -14.12 -31.84 2.13
N PHE A 261 -14.77 -31.73 0.98
CA PHE A 261 -15.91 -30.86 0.75
C PHE A 261 -17.07 -31.20 1.70
N GLU A 262 -17.43 -32.48 1.79
CA GLU A 262 -18.54 -32.95 2.62
C GLU A 262 -18.28 -32.69 4.11
N ARG A 263 -17.06 -32.98 4.59
CA ARG A 263 -16.65 -32.69 5.97
C ARG A 263 -16.68 -31.19 6.28
N ALA A 264 -16.22 -30.37 5.33
CA ALA A 264 -16.22 -28.92 5.48
C ALA A 264 -17.65 -28.35 5.52
N MET A 265 -18.54 -28.82 4.66
CA MET A 265 -19.97 -28.47 4.66
C MET A 265 -20.67 -28.89 5.95
N GLU A 266 -20.42 -30.11 6.44
CA GLU A 266 -20.95 -30.60 7.71
C GLU A 266 -20.51 -29.72 8.88
N LYS A 267 -19.22 -29.39 8.96
CA LYS A 267 -18.69 -28.46 9.96
C LYS A 267 -19.31 -27.07 9.84
N ALA A 268 -19.44 -26.53 8.63
CA ALA A 268 -20.05 -25.22 8.40
C ALA A 268 -21.50 -25.16 8.92
N ARG A 269 -22.29 -26.20 8.63
CA ARG A 269 -23.67 -26.34 9.16
C ARG A 269 -23.67 -26.43 10.68
N ALA A 270 -22.82 -27.28 11.26
CA ALA A 270 -22.72 -27.45 12.71
C ALA A 270 -22.31 -26.15 13.44
N CYS A 271 -21.49 -25.32 12.80
CA CYS A 271 -21.07 -24.02 13.32
C CYS A 271 -22.01 -22.86 12.97
N GLY A 272 -23.13 -23.11 12.29
CA GLY A 272 -24.15 -22.11 11.98
C GLY A 272 -23.73 -21.10 10.91
N TYR A 273 -22.93 -21.52 9.92
CA TYR A 273 -22.61 -20.71 8.75
C TYR A 273 -23.83 -20.59 7.84
N LEU A 274 -24.29 -19.36 7.60
CA LEU A 274 -25.44 -19.14 6.74
C LEU A 274 -25.14 -19.53 5.29
N GLY A 275 -26.12 -20.18 4.66
CA GLY A 275 -26.01 -20.67 3.29
C GLY A 275 -25.23 -21.98 3.14
N SER A 276 -25.06 -22.73 4.24
CA SER A 276 -24.52 -24.09 4.23
C SER A 276 -25.60 -25.18 4.16
N ASP A 277 -26.89 -24.84 4.20
CA ASP A 277 -28.01 -25.80 4.29
C ASP A 277 -28.52 -26.38 2.95
N ALA A 278 -27.75 -26.24 1.86
CA ALA A 278 -28.10 -26.82 0.55
C ALA A 278 -27.99 -28.35 0.54
#